data_AF-A0A3B9YVY0-F1
#
_entry.id   AF-A0A3B9YVY0-F1
#
_cell.length_a   1.000
_cell.length_b   1.000
_cell.length_c   1.000
_cell.angle_alpha   90.00
_cell.angle_beta   90.00
_cell.angle_gamma   90.00
#
_symmetry.space_group_name_H-M   'P 1'
#
loop_
_entity.id
_entity.type
_entity.pdbx_description
1 polymer ?
#
loop_
_entity_poly.entity_id
_entity_poly.type
_entity_poly.pdbx_seq_one_letter_code
_entity_poly.pdbx_strand_id
1 'polypeptide(L)'
;ALNLRDSGVKDVVAALRPGASSAKAAAMGFPVMDVAEAARWADVMMIVTPDEGQADIWRDDLKPHMKQGAALLFAHGFNIHFRLI
;
A
#
# COMPACT_ATOMS: atom_id res chain seq x y z
N ALA A 1 5.34 -5.82 -6.04
CA ALA A 1 4.16 -6.62 -6.43
C ALA A 1 4.54 -7.83 -7.29
N LEU A 2 5.09 -7.64 -8.50
CA LEU A 2 5.49 -8.75 -9.41
C LEU A 2 6.39 -9.79 -8.73
N ASN A 3 7.52 -9.37 -8.14
CA ASN A 3 8.43 -10.31 -7.46
C ASN A 3 7.76 -11.10 -6.32
N LEU A 4 6.82 -10.50 -5.57
CA LEU A 4 6.10 -11.21 -4.51
C LEU A 4 5.23 -12.31 -5.10
N ARG A 5 4.46 -11.99 -6.15
CA ARG A 5 3.64 -12.95 -6.89
C ARG A 5 4.50 -14.07 -7.47
N ASP A 6 5.59 -13.72 -8.14
CA ASP A 6 6.49 -14.68 -8.79
C ASP A 6 7.25 -15.55 -7.76
N SER A 7 7.38 -15.07 -6.52
CA SER A 7 7.91 -15.83 -5.37
C SER A 7 6.85 -16.68 -4.65
N GLY A 8 5.61 -16.72 -5.15
CA GLY A 8 4.54 -17.58 -4.62
C GLY A 8 3.61 -16.94 -3.60
N VAL A 9 3.68 -15.62 -3.37
CA VAL A 9 2.68 -14.91 -2.56
C VAL A 9 1.37 -14.86 -3.36
N LYS A 10 0.33 -15.54 -2.85
CA LYS A 10 -0.93 -15.73 -3.57
C LYS A 10 -1.81 -14.49 -3.55
N ASP A 11 -1.81 -13.77 -2.44
CA ASP A 11 -2.73 -12.66 -2.18
C ASP A 11 -1.98 -11.33 -2.25
N VAL A 12 -1.92 -10.74 -3.44
CA VAL A 12 -1.27 -9.44 -3.69
C VAL A 12 -2.24 -8.50 -4.40
N VAL A 13 -2.51 -7.36 -3.78
CA VAL A 13 -3.38 -6.30 -4.32
C VAL A 13 -2.55 -5.04 -4.56
N ALA A 14 -2.91 -4.28 -5.60
CA ALA A 14 -2.38 -2.94 -5.82
C ALA A 14 -3.33 -1.89 -5.21
N ALA A 15 -2.92 -1.25 -4.12
CA ALA A 15 -3.64 -0.15 -3.49
C ALA A 15 -3.35 1.16 -4.25
N LEU A 16 -4.24 1.58 -5.15
CA LEU A 16 -3.98 2.70 -6.06
C LEU A 16 -5.24 3.52 -6.31
N ARG A 17 -5.08 4.85 -6.35
CA ARG A 17 -6.11 5.75 -6.86
C ARG A 17 -6.36 5.52 -8.35
N PRO A 18 -7.57 5.80 -8.87
CA PRO A 18 -7.84 5.75 -10.31
C PRO A 18 -6.84 6.56 -11.13
N GLY A 19 -6.24 5.94 -12.14
CA GLY A 19 -5.29 6.60 -13.04
C GLY A 19 -4.42 5.62 -13.82
N ALA A 20 -3.35 6.13 -14.42
CA ALA A 20 -2.46 5.31 -15.26
C ALA A 20 -1.83 4.13 -14.49
N SER A 21 -1.45 4.35 -13.23
CA SER A 21 -0.86 3.28 -12.39
C SER A 21 -1.87 2.18 -12.07
N SER A 22 -3.12 2.53 -11.74
CA SER A 22 -4.15 1.53 -11.45
C SER A 22 -4.52 0.74 -12.71
N ALA A 23 -4.64 1.42 -13.86
CA ALA A 23 -4.86 0.76 -15.15
C ALA A 23 -3.72 -0.19 -15.52
N LYS A 24 -2.47 0.22 -15.29
CA LYS A 24 -1.29 -0.64 -15.51
C LYS A 24 -1.28 -1.87 -14.60
N ALA A 25 -1.59 -1.70 -13.31
CA ALA A 25 -1.66 -2.81 -12.37
C ALA A 25 -2.74 -3.83 -12.77
N ALA A 26 -3.94 -3.35 -13.14
CA ALA A 26 -5.02 -4.18 -13.63
C ALA A 26 -4.63 -4.94 -14.92
N ALA A 27 -3.98 -4.27 -15.88
CA ALA A 27 -3.47 -4.89 -17.10
C ALA A 27 -2.40 -5.97 -16.84
N MET A 28 -1.70 -5.90 -15.70
CA MET A 28 -0.73 -6.91 -15.25
C MET A 28 -1.37 -8.05 -14.43
N GLY A 29 -2.70 -8.05 -14.30
CA GLY A 29 -3.47 -9.08 -13.60
C GLY A 29 -3.52 -8.92 -12.08
N PHE A 30 -3.17 -7.75 -11.54
CA PHE A 30 -3.36 -7.48 -10.11
C PHE A 30 -4.78 -6.98 -9.85
N PRO A 31 -5.47 -7.50 -8.81
CA PRO A 31 -6.62 -6.81 -8.26
C PRO A 31 -6.20 -5.42 -7.79
N VAL A 32 -7.07 -4.44 -8.03
CA VAL A 32 -6.85 -3.05 -7.61
C VAL A 32 -7.94 -2.69 -6.61
N MET A 33 -7.52 -2.11 -5.50
CA MET A 33 -8.41 -1.56 -4.47
C MET A 33 -8.03 -0.10 -4.23
N ASP A 34 -8.97 0.68 -3.68
CA ASP A 34 -8.57 1.94 -3.08
C ASP A 34 -7.70 1.71 -1.81
N VAL A 35 -7.05 2.76 -1.32
CA VAL A 35 -6.07 2.61 -0.24
C VAL A 35 -6.73 2.21 1.08
N ALA A 36 -7.92 2.74 1.37
CA ALA A 36 -8.65 2.44 2.59
C ALA A 36 -9.19 1.00 2.59
N GLU A 37 -9.71 0.53 1.46
CA GLU A 37 -10.13 -0.85 1.24
C GLU A 37 -8.97 -1.82 1.40
N ALA A 38 -7.83 -1.53 0.75
CA ALA A 38 -6.63 -2.34 0.88
C ALA A 38 -6.14 -2.39 2.33
N ALA A 39 -6.20 -1.27 3.07
CA ALA A 39 -5.82 -1.22 4.48
C ALA A 39 -6.68 -2.12 5.37
N ARG A 40 -8.00 -2.20 5.12
CA ARG A 40 -8.91 -3.11 5.84
C ARG A 40 -8.65 -4.58 5.49
N TRP A 41 -8.21 -4.85 4.26
CA TRP A 41 -8.01 -6.19 3.74
C TRP A 41 -6.63 -6.78 4.10
N ALA A 42 -5.57 -5.98 4.06
CA ALA A 42 -4.20 -6.44 4.15
C ALA A 42 -3.76 -6.77 5.58
N ASP A 43 -2.96 -7.84 5.71
CA ASP A 43 -2.21 -8.13 6.95
C ASP A 43 -0.82 -7.46 6.93
N VAL A 44 -0.32 -7.14 5.73
CA VAL A 44 0.95 -6.46 5.49
C VAL A 44 0.74 -5.37 4.44
N MET A 45 0.94 -4.11 4.81
CA MET A 45 0.81 -2.95 3.94
C MET A 45 2.20 -2.38 3.62
N MET A 46 2.58 -2.35 2.35
CA MET A 46 3.86 -1.81 1.89
C MET A 46 3.66 -0.45 1.21
N ILE A 47 4.23 0.62 1.78
CA ILE A 47 4.20 1.95 1.20
C ILE A 47 5.41 2.16 0.27
N VAL A 48 5.09 2.46 -0.99
CA VAL A 48 6.04 2.80 -2.07
C VAL A 48 5.57 4.00 -2.89
N THR A 49 4.79 4.89 -2.27
CA THR A 49 4.44 6.21 -2.82
C THR A 49 5.54 7.22 -2.53
N PRO A 50 5.61 8.36 -3.24
CA PRO A 50 6.53 9.45 -2.91
C PRO A 50 6.42 9.88 -1.44
N ASP A 51 7.56 10.15 -0.81
CA ASP A 51 7.66 10.35 0.65
C ASP A 51 6.81 11.51 1.15
N GLU A 52 6.75 12.61 0.40
CA GLU A 52 6.00 13.81 0.72
C GLU A 52 4.49 13.59 0.86
N GLY A 53 3.94 12.55 0.24
CA GLY A 53 2.52 12.22 0.29
C GLY A 53 2.15 11.14 1.32
N GLN A 54 3.13 10.49 1.97
CA GLN A 54 2.86 9.33 2.82
C GLN A 54 2.13 9.71 4.12
N ALA A 55 2.40 10.89 4.69
CA ALA A 55 1.77 11.34 5.92
C ALA A 55 0.24 11.55 5.76
N ASP A 56 -0.20 12.09 4.61
CA ASP A 56 -1.62 12.24 4.30
C ASP A 56 -2.29 10.88 4.11
N ILE A 57 -1.66 9.98 3.35
CA ILE A 57 -2.16 8.61 3.15
C ILE A 57 -2.27 7.87 4.50
N TRP A 58 -1.28 8.02 5.37
CA TRP A 58 -1.32 7.44 6.71
C TRP A 58 -2.52 7.96 7.51
N ARG A 59 -2.68 9.28 7.58
CA ARG A 59 -3.73 9.93 8.37
C ARG A 59 -5.13 9.57 7.87
N ASP A 60 -5.34 9.62 6.57
CA ASP A 60 -6.69 9.59 5.97
C ASP A 60 -7.13 8.17 5.61
N ASP A 61 -6.21 7.34 5.11
CA ASP A 61 -6.55 6.04 4.52
C ASP A 61 -6.06 4.84 5.35
N LEU A 62 -4.88 4.90 5.96
CA LEU A 62 -4.29 3.72 6.62
C LEU A 62 -4.63 3.63 8.10
N LYS A 63 -4.21 4.62 8.91
CA LYS A 63 -4.38 4.64 10.37
C LYS A 63 -5.81 4.31 10.83
N PRO A 64 -6.88 4.85 10.22
CA PRO A 64 -8.25 4.55 10.67
C PRO A 64 -8.78 3.18 10.19
N HIS A 65 -8.12 2.52 9.25
CA HIS A 65 -8.67 1.36 8.54
C HIS A 65 -7.84 0.07 8.67
N MET A 66 -6.56 0.18 9.01
CA MET A 66 -5.69 -0.98 9.17
C MET A 66 -6.19 -1.91 10.27
N LYS A 67 -6.09 -3.22 10.02
CA LYS A 67 -6.36 -4.23 11.04
C LYS A 67 -5.40 -4.06 12.22
N GLN A 68 -5.90 -4.29 13.44
CA GLN A 68 -5.03 -4.41 14.59
C GLN A 68 -4.05 -5.56 14.39
N GLY A 69 -2.75 -5.28 14.57
CA GLY A 69 -1.68 -6.27 14.39
C GLY A 69 -1.17 -6.41 12.95
N ALA A 70 -1.74 -5.70 11.97
CA ALA A 70 -1.17 -5.63 10.63
C ALA A 70 0.19 -4.92 10.64
N ALA A 71 1.09 -5.34 9.75
CA ALA A 71 2.40 -4.74 9.59
C ALA A 71 2.37 -3.60 8.56
N LEU A 72 2.99 -2.47 8.89
CA LEU A 72 3.24 -1.37 7.97
C LEU A 72 4.72 -1.33 7.59
N LEU A 73 5.02 -1.44 6.30
CA LEU A 73 6.36 -1.49 5.75
C LEU A 73 6.63 -0.28 4.86
N PHE A 74 7.89 0.14 4.81
CA PHE A 74 8.36 1.24 3.99
C PHE A 74 9.60 0.81 3.19
N ALA A 75 9.73 1.29 1.95
CA ALA A 75 10.96 1.09 1.17
C ALA A 75 12.07 2.08 1.56
N HIS A 76 11.70 3.20 2.18
CA HIS A 76 12.62 4.21 2.69
C HIS A 76 12.15 4.72 4.05
N GLY A 77 13.10 5.01 4.95
CA GLY A 77 12.80 5.33 6.35
C GLY A 77 12.44 6.79 6.63
N PHE A 78 12.31 7.66 5.62
CA PHE A 78 12.17 9.12 5.81
C PHE A 78 11.08 9.50 6.80
N ASN A 79 9.82 9.09 6.55
CA ASN A 79 8.68 9.49 7.37
C ASN A 79 8.73 8.93 8.80
N ILE A 80 9.33 7.75 8.98
CA ILE A 80 9.53 7.16 10.31
C ILE A 80 10.68 7.85 11.05
N HIS A 81 11.82 8.05 10.39
CA HIS A 81 13.01 8.66 10.98
C HIS A 81 12.76 10.11 11.43
N PHE A 82 12.06 10.89 10.62
CA PHE A 82 11.73 12.29 10.91
C PHE A 82 10.40 12.47 11.66
N ARG A 83 9.75 11.39 12.11
CA ARG A 83 8.52 11.41 12.92
C ARG A 83 7.36 12.19 12.28
N LEU A 84 7.17 11.97 10.98
CA LEU A 84 6.06 12.53 10.21
C LEU A 84 4.83 11.61 10.18
N ILE A 85 5.01 10.35 10.60
CA ILE A 85 4.00 9.30 10.78
C ILE A 85 4.07 8.75 12.20
#